data_AF-U1ZZ27-F1
#
_entry.id   AF-U1ZZ27-F1
#
_cell.length_a   1.000
_cell.length_b   1.000
_cell.length_c   1.000
_cell.angle_alpha   90.00
_cell.angle_beta   90.00
_cell.angle_gamma   90.00
#
_symmetry.space_group_name_H-M   'P 1'
#
loop_
_entity.id
_entity.type
_entity.pdbx_description
1 polymer ?
#
loop_
_entity_poly.entity_id
_entity_poly.type
_entity_poly.pdbx_seq_one_letter_code
_entity_poly.pdbx_strand_id
1 'polypeptide(L)'
;QHDVGALGKAESGLRAGLGQLFALAENYPELKANDSFQHLQQRISGLENGIADRRELYNEAVNLNNVRIEQFPDVILARLFAFQAAELLVFSDAEKADVDLKSLFS
;
A
#
# COMPACT_ATOMS: atom_id res chain seq x y z
N GLN A 1 -13.28 -8.91 -11.75
CA GLN A 1 -12.93 -9.06 -10.32
C GLN A 1 -11.69 -8.23 -10.10
N HIS A 2 -11.71 -7.27 -9.18
CA HIS A 2 -10.51 -6.50 -8.85
C HIS A 2 -9.67 -7.32 -7.89
N ASP A 3 -8.45 -7.68 -8.27
CA ASP A 3 -7.52 -8.44 -7.44
C ASP A 3 -6.79 -7.47 -6.49
N VAL A 4 -7.38 -7.29 -5.31
CA VAL A 4 -6.89 -6.38 -4.26
C VAL A 4 -5.57 -6.90 -3.68
N GLY A 5 -5.40 -8.22 -3.63
CA GLY A 5 -4.16 -8.86 -3.19
C GLY A 5 -2.99 -8.60 -4.15
N ALA A 6 -3.21 -8.69 -5.47
CA ALA A 6 -2.20 -8.34 -6.46
C ALA A 6 -1.82 -6.86 -6.42
N LEU A 7 -2.80 -5.97 -6.20
CA LEU A 7 -2.55 -4.54 -6.04
C LEU A 7 -1.66 -4.26 -4.82
N GLY A 8 -1.96 -4.86 -3.67
CA GLY A 8 -1.16 -4.68 -2.45
C GLY A 8 0.29 -5.13 -2.61
N LYS A 9 0.53 -6.26 -3.30
CA LYS A 9 1.89 -6.76 -3.60
C LYS A 9 2.64 -5.83 -4.55
N ALA A 10 1.98 -5.37 -5.62
CA ALA A 10 2.61 -4.47 -6.58
C ALA A 10 3.00 -3.11 -5.94
N GLU A 11 2.15 -2.58 -5.06
CA GLU A 11 2.43 -1.34 -4.32
C GLU A 11 3.59 -1.52 -3.33
N SER A 12 3.62 -2.64 -2.59
CA SER A 12 4.71 -2.97 -1.67
C SER A 12 6.07 -3.07 -2.38
N GLY A 13 6.13 -3.76 -3.53
CA GLY A 13 7.35 -3.86 -4.34
C GLY A 13 7.82 -2.51 -4.89
N LEU A 14 6.90 -1.65 -5.30
CA LEU A 14 7.24 -0.29 -5.75
C LEU A 14 7.84 0.54 -4.60
N ARG A 15 7.25 0.50 -3.40
CA ARG A 15 7.77 1.21 -2.22
C ARG A 15 9.16 0.74 -1.84
N ALA A 16 9.41 -0.57 -1.89
CA ALA A 16 10.73 -1.14 -1.63
C ALA A 16 11.79 -0.60 -2.60
N GLY A 17 11.48 -0.57 -3.90
CA GLY A 17 12.39 -0.01 -4.92
C GLY A 17 12.63 1.49 -4.76
N LEU A 18 11.61 2.26 -4.38
CA LEU A 18 11.75 3.69 -4.07
C LEU A 18 12.59 3.93 -2.82
N GLY A 19 12.42 3.11 -1.77
CA GLY A 19 13.25 3.14 -0.58
C GLY A 19 14.73 2.91 -0.89
N GLN A 20 15.05 1.93 -1.75
CA GLN A 20 16.41 1.67 -2.22
C GLN A 20 16.98 2.85 -3.02
N LEU A 21 16.17 3.46 -3.90
CA LEU A 21 16.58 4.65 -4.65
C LEU A 21 16.95 5.82 -3.73
N PHE A 22 16.13 6.10 -2.71
CA PHE A 22 16.41 7.15 -1.75
C PHE A 22 17.63 6.84 -0.87
N ALA A 23 17.81 5.58 -0.45
CA ALA A 23 18.99 5.15 0.29
C ALA A 23 20.28 5.33 -0.53
N LEU A 24 20.24 5.05 -1.84
CA LEU A 24 21.36 5.30 -2.73
C LEU A 24 21.67 6.80 -2.84
N ALA A 25 20.63 7.64 -2.97
CA ALA A 25 20.79 9.08 -3.10
C ALA A 25 21.45 9.75 -1.88
N GLU A 26 21.39 9.15 -0.69
CA GLU A 26 22.14 9.61 0.49
C GLU A 26 23.66 9.58 0.29
N ASN A 27 24.16 8.66 -0.56
CA ASN A 27 25.59 8.57 -0.88
C ASN A 27 26.01 9.55 -2.00
N TYR A 28 25.07 10.26 -2.64
CA TYR A 28 25.33 11.20 -3.75
C TYR A 28 24.73 12.59 -3.44
N PRO A 29 25.45 13.44 -2.67
CA PRO A 29 24.95 14.74 -2.23
C PRO A 29 24.52 15.66 -3.39
N GLU A 30 25.22 15.62 -4.52
CA GLU A 30 24.86 16.37 -5.73
C GLU A 30 23.51 15.96 -6.32
N LEU A 31 23.15 14.66 -6.26
CA LEU A 31 21.84 14.18 -6.71
C LEU A 31 20.75 14.59 -5.73
N LYS A 32 21.02 14.52 -4.43
CA LYS A 32 20.09 14.94 -3.37
C LYS A 32 19.80 16.45 -3.42
N ALA A 33 20.80 17.25 -3.78
CA ALA A 33 20.66 18.70 -3.96
C ALA A 33 20.02 19.09 -5.30
N ASN A 34 19.78 18.14 -6.21
CA ASN A 34 19.15 18.44 -7.49
C ASN A 34 17.66 18.75 -7.31
N ASP A 35 17.23 19.94 -7.75
CA ASP A 35 15.84 20.40 -7.66
C ASP A 35 14.83 19.42 -8.29
N SER A 36 15.17 18.80 -9.42
CA SER A 36 14.27 17.83 -10.08
C SER A 36 14.09 16.56 -9.24
N PHE A 37 15.16 16.11 -8.57
CA PHE A 37 15.10 14.96 -7.66
C PHE A 37 14.27 15.28 -6.41
N GLN A 38 14.46 16.47 -5.82
CA GLN A 38 13.65 16.93 -4.68
C GLN A 38 12.17 17.03 -5.02
N HIS A 39 11.83 17.58 -6.20
CA HIS A 39 10.44 17.61 -6.69
C HIS A 39 9.85 16.21 -6.89
N LEU A 40 10.63 15.27 -7.42
CA LEU A 40 10.19 13.88 -7.56
C LEU A 40 9.93 13.26 -6.19
N GLN A 41 10.84 13.43 -5.23
CA GLN A 41 10.68 12.93 -3.86
C GLN A 41 9.41 13.47 -3.22
N GLN A 42 9.18 14.78 -3.26
CA GLN A 42 7.96 15.40 -2.71
C GLN A 42 6.69 14.85 -3.34
N ARG A 43 6.69 14.66 -4.67
CA ARG A 43 5.53 14.13 -5.40
C ARG A 43 5.26 12.68 -5.04
N ILE A 44 6.31 11.86 -4.89
CA ILE A 44 6.18 10.48 -4.42
C ILE A 44 5.59 10.46 -3.01
N SER A 45 6.13 11.24 -2.07
CA SER A 45 5.60 11.31 -0.71
C SER A 45 4.13 11.77 -0.68
N GLY A 46 3.74 12.73 -1.51
CA GLY A 46 2.35 13.13 -1.65
C GLY A 46 1.45 12.01 -2.20
N LEU A 47 1.94 11.24 -3.18
CA LEU A 47 1.24 10.07 -3.69
C LEU A 47 1.10 8.96 -2.64
N GLU A 48 2.16 8.69 -1.86
CA GLU A 48 2.12 7.69 -0.79
C GLU A 48 1.10 8.03 0.30
N ASN A 49 1.01 9.31 0.69
CA ASN A 49 -0.02 9.76 1.62
C ASN A 49 -1.42 9.53 1.03
N GLY A 50 -1.64 9.93 -0.23
CA GLY A 50 -2.94 9.72 -0.88
C GLY A 50 -3.30 8.24 -1.06
N ILE A 51 -2.32 7.35 -1.25
CA ILE A 51 -2.54 5.90 -1.29
C ILE A 51 -2.90 5.39 0.11
N ALA A 52 -2.22 5.85 1.16
CA ALA A 52 -2.51 5.48 2.54
C ALA A 52 -3.95 5.87 2.93
N ASP A 53 -4.37 7.10 2.61
CA ASP A 53 -5.73 7.59 2.87
C ASP A 53 -6.78 6.75 2.13
N ARG A 54 -6.56 6.46 0.84
CA ARG A 54 -7.47 5.63 0.04
C ARG A 54 -7.56 4.20 0.58
N ARG A 55 -6.46 3.63 1.05
CA ARG A 55 -6.43 2.31 1.67
C ARG A 55 -7.25 2.31 2.96
N GLU A 56 -7.11 3.32 3.80
CA GLU A 56 -7.89 3.46 5.03
C GLU A 56 -9.38 3.52 4.73
N LEU A 57 -9.80 4.41 3.82
CA LEU A 57 -11.19 4.54 3.39
C LEU A 57 -11.76 3.23 2.81
N TYR A 58 -10.97 2.54 1.98
CA TYR A 58 -11.37 1.24 1.43
C TYR A 58 -11.57 0.20 2.54
N ASN A 59 -10.60 0.06 3.43
CA ASN A 59 -10.64 -0.92 4.52
C ASN A 59 -11.77 -0.62 5.50
N GLU A 60 -12.05 0.65 5.79
CA GLU A 60 -13.20 1.07 6.60
C GLU A 60 -14.52 0.62 5.95
N ALA A 61 -14.70 0.88 4.65
CA ALA A 61 -15.89 0.46 3.92
C ALA A 61 -16.05 -1.06 3.87
N VAL A 62 -14.96 -1.80 3.64
CA VAL A 62 -14.95 -3.27 3.66
C VAL A 62 -15.29 -3.81 5.05
N ASN A 63 -14.71 -3.25 6.11
CA ASN A 63 -15.01 -3.65 7.48
C ASN A 63 -16.49 -3.39 7.81
N LEU A 64 -17.01 -2.22 7.45
CA LEU A 64 -18.42 -1.90 7.65
C LEU A 64 -19.32 -2.92 6.94
N ASN A 65 -19.03 -3.23 5.67
CA ASN A 65 -19.76 -4.25 4.91
C ASN A 65 -19.70 -5.62 5.60
N ASN A 66 -18.50 -6.11 5.90
CA ASN A 66 -18.28 -7.44 6.44
C ASN A 66 -18.96 -7.61 7.80
N VAL A 67 -18.93 -6.57 8.65
CA VAL A 67 -19.64 -6.56 9.92
C VAL A 67 -21.16 -6.55 9.72
N ARG A 68 -21.67 -5.71 8.80
CA ARG A 68 -23.11 -5.55 8.56
C ARG A 68 -23.76 -6.81 8.01
N ILE A 69 -23.12 -7.49 7.05
CA ILE A 69 -23.69 -8.71 6.44
C ILE A 69 -23.79 -9.88 7.44
N GLU A 70 -23.12 -9.79 8.59
CA GLU A 70 -23.16 -10.79 9.67
C GLU A 70 -24.09 -10.40 10.84
N GLN A 71 -24.58 -9.16 10.89
CA GLN A 71 -25.40 -8.66 12.01
C GLN A 71 -26.90 -8.72 11.73
N PHE A 72 -27.71 -8.96 12.76
CA PHE A 72 -29.17 -8.84 12.67
C PHE A 72 -29.61 -7.37 12.66
N PRO A 73 -30.58 -6.95 11.83
CA PRO A 73 -31.37 -7.76 10.90
C PRO A 73 -30.75 -7.93 9.50
N ASP A 74 -29.67 -7.21 9.21
CA ASP A 74 -29.03 -7.08 7.90
C ASP A 74 -28.62 -8.44 7.29
N VAL A 75 -28.22 -9.42 8.11
CA VAL A 75 -27.87 -10.81 7.72
C VAL A 75 -28.99 -11.52 6.95
N ILE A 76 -30.27 -11.20 7.22
CA ILE A 76 -31.41 -11.81 6.51
C ILE A 76 -31.44 -11.31 5.06
N LEU A 77 -31.32 -9.99 4.88
CA LEU A 77 -31.26 -9.37 3.56
C LEU A 77 -29.98 -9.78 2.83
N ALA A 78 -28.84 -9.80 3.52
CA ALA A 78 -27.55 -10.20 2.96
C ALA A 78 -27.59 -11.63 2.38
N ARG A 79 -28.20 -12.58 3.10
CA ARG A 79 -28.38 -13.95 2.59
C ARG A 79 -29.36 -14.02 1.43
N LEU A 80 -30.47 -13.28 1.48
CA LEU A 80 -31.49 -13.28 0.42
C LEU A 80 -30.95 -12.73 -0.91
N PHE A 81 -30.12 -11.68 -0.85
CA PHE A 81 -29.52 -11.03 -2.01
C PHE A 81 -28.08 -11.47 -2.29
N ALA A 82 -27.57 -12.49 -1.58
CA ALA A 82 -26.23 -13.04 -1.72
C ALA A 82 -25.09 -12.00 -1.63
N PHE A 83 -25.19 -11.04 -0.71
CA PHE A 83 -24.07 -10.15 -0.39
C PHE A 83 -22.92 -10.94 0.23
N GLN A 84 -21.71 -10.61 -0.21
CA GLN A 84 -20.48 -11.31 0.16
C GLN A 84 -19.54 -10.40 0.93
N ALA A 85 -18.70 -11.02 1.76
CA ALA A 85 -17.58 -10.33 2.37
C ALA A 85 -16.59 -9.89 1.28
N ALA A 86 -15.97 -8.73 1.50
CA ALA A 86 -14.88 -8.24 0.68
C ALA A 86 -13.54 -8.44 1.39
N GLU A 87 -12.47 -8.61 0.62
CA GLU A 87 -11.11 -8.71 1.15
C GLU A 87 -10.56 -7.34 1.52
N LEU A 88 -9.77 -7.26 2.59
CA LEU A 88 -9.07 -6.04 2.98
C LEU A 88 -7.86 -5.79 2.08
N LEU A 89 -7.57 -4.52 1.83
CA LEU A 89 -6.33 -4.09 1.19
C LEU A 89 -5.22 -4.03 2.25
N VAL A 90 -4.41 -5.08 2.30
CA VAL A 90 -3.28 -5.22 3.21
C VAL A 90 -1.98 -5.22 2.41
N PHE A 91 -1.00 -4.46 2.87
CA PHE A 91 0.37 -4.51 2.36
C PHE A 91 1.14 -5.50 3.26
N SER A 92 1.71 -6.54 2.67
CA SER A 92 2.32 -7.62 3.46
C SER A 92 3.59 -7.15 4.16
N ASP A 93 3.65 -7.33 5.48
CA ASP A 93 4.87 -7.10 6.28
C ASP A 93 6.02 -8.03 5.89
N ALA A 94 5.76 -9.12 5.16
CA ALA A 94 6.74 -10.11 4.74
C ALA A 94 7.80 -9.58 3.76
N GLU A 95 7.61 -8.37 3.21
CA GLU A 95 8.60 -7.68 2.36
C GLU A 95 9.42 -6.64 3.13
N LYS A 96 9.31 -6.61 4.47
CA LYS A 96 10.26 -5.95 5.40
C LYS A 96 11.52 -6.79 5.64
N ALA A 97 11.86 -7.70 4.73
CA ALA A 97 13.16 -8.34 4.77
C ALA A 97 14.18 -7.22 4.54
N ASP A 98 14.90 -6.87 5.61
CA ASP A 98 16.01 -5.93 5.61
C ASP A 98 16.91 -6.32 4.43
N VAL A 99 16.82 -5.55 3.34
CA VAL A 99 17.61 -5.83 2.15
C VAL A 99 19.02 -5.55 2.59
N ASP A 100 19.86 -6.57 2.73
CA ASP A 100 21.26 -6.39 3.07
C ASP A 100 21.95 -5.71 1.88
N LEU A 101 21.84 -4.38 1.85
CA LEU A 101 22.39 -3.51 0.83
C LEU A 101 23.90 -3.74 0.69
N LYS A 102 24.56 -4.22 1.75
CA LYS A 102 26.00 -4.47 1.77
C LYS A 102 26.41 -5.62 0.85
N SER A 103 25.53 -6.60 0.62
CA SER A 103 25.78 -7.75 -0.25
C SER A 103 25.67 -7.44 -1.75
N LEU A 104 25.03 -6.32 -2.12
CA LEU A 104 24.82 -5.92 -3.51
C LEU A 104 25.97 -5.06 -4.07
N PHE A 105 26.87 -4.61 -3.20
CA PHE A 105 27.98 -3.71 -3.54
C PHE A 105 29.36 -4.26 -3.15
N SER A 106 29.44 -5.55 -2.78
CA SER A 106 30.70 -6.27 -2.50
C SER A 106 31.18 -7.09 -3.69
#